data_AF-A0A2A9FBC3-F1
#
_entry.id   AF-A0A2A9FBC3-F1
#
_cell.length_a   1.000
_cell.length_b   1.000
_cell.length_c   1.000
_cell.angle_alpha   90.00
_cell.angle_beta   90.00
_cell.angle_gamma   90.00
#
_symmetry.space_group_name_H-M   'P 1'
#
loop_
_entity.id
_entity.type
_entity.pdbx_description
1 polymer ?
#
loop_
_entity_poly.entity_id
_entity_poly.type
_entity_poly.pdbx_seq_one_letter_code
_entity_poly.pdbx_strand_id
1 'polypeptide(L)'
;MTDDAVERVRHLPADMQGPLAPGYKYVRDKTPEQAAKEAADAQAQANEGMSSGGGGYRLTPELLKEIVTEIDDILDWIKTDVRPQARQLTSFKPMGDEVASIAYVQDANAAGQSYSNYLNSVVAELMRQRDAFQQALDTYQKQEAQAADHLKGFRPQDD
;
A
#
# COMPACT_ATOMS: atom_id res chain seq x y z
N MET A 1 14.69 -12.74 47.38
CA MET A 1 14.20 -12.01 46.21
C MET A 1 15.38 -11.84 45.29
N THR A 2 15.52 -12.71 44.29
CA THR A 2 16.54 -12.61 43.23
C THR A 2 15.84 -11.98 42.04
N ASP A 3 16.21 -10.73 41.74
CA ASP A 3 15.72 -9.99 40.58
C ASP A 3 15.93 -10.80 39.30
N ASP A 4 14.85 -10.93 38.53
CA ASP A 4 14.81 -11.55 37.22
C ASP A 4 15.93 -11.01 36.32
N ALA A 5 16.78 -11.93 35.84
CA ALA A 5 17.80 -11.64 34.86
C ALA A 5 17.11 -11.29 33.52
N VAL A 6 16.80 -10.01 33.33
CA VAL A 6 16.28 -9.49 32.06
C VAL A 6 17.35 -9.68 30.98
N GLU A 7 17.14 -10.66 30.09
CA GLU A 7 18.01 -10.98 28.96
C GLU A 7 18.09 -9.77 28.03
N ARG A 8 19.23 -9.07 28.01
CA ARG A 8 19.40 -7.85 27.21
C ARG A 8 19.74 -8.21 25.76
N VAL A 9 18.75 -8.12 24.87
CA VAL A 9 18.90 -8.37 23.42
C VAL A 9 19.18 -7.06 22.68
N ARG A 10 20.16 -7.05 21.77
CA ARG A 10 20.44 -5.92 20.86
C ARG A 10 20.34 -6.35 19.40
N HIS A 11 19.63 -5.56 18.61
CA HIS A 11 19.52 -5.72 17.17
C HIS A 11 20.76 -5.16 16.46
N LEU A 12 21.40 -5.97 15.61
CA LEU A 12 22.50 -5.53 14.74
C LEU A 12 21.99 -5.35 13.31
N PRO A 13 22.35 -4.24 12.64
CA PRO A 13 22.19 -4.12 11.20
C PRO A 13 22.91 -5.28 10.49
N ALA A 14 22.32 -5.76 9.38
CA ALA A 14 22.80 -6.93 8.63
C ALA A 14 24.30 -6.85 8.27
N ASP A 15 24.80 -5.63 8.03
CA ASP A 15 26.10 -5.38 7.42
C ASP A 15 27.21 -5.03 8.45
N MET A 16 26.90 -5.02 9.75
CA MET A 16 27.91 -4.73 10.77
C MET A 16 28.81 -5.93 11.05
N GLN A 17 30.12 -5.72 10.94
CA GLN A 17 31.18 -6.56 11.50
C GLN A 17 32.09 -5.68 12.37
N GLY A 18 31.77 -5.62 13.67
CA GLY A 18 32.54 -4.85 14.66
C GLY A 18 32.46 -5.51 16.05
N PRO A 19 33.35 -5.15 16.99
CA PRO A 19 33.45 -5.83 18.27
C PRO A 19 32.15 -5.68 19.08
N LEU A 20 31.56 -6.82 19.43
CA LEU A 20 30.32 -6.93 20.18
C LEU A 20 30.59 -6.69 21.69
N ALA A 21 29.72 -5.91 22.34
CA ALA A 21 29.83 -5.63 23.77
C ALA A 21 29.47 -6.87 24.62
N PRO A 22 30.26 -7.21 25.66
CA PRO A 22 29.97 -8.34 26.52
C PRO A 22 28.64 -8.17 27.28
N GLY A 23 27.90 -9.27 27.48
CA GLY A 23 26.65 -9.28 28.27
C GLY A 23 25.36 -9.01 27.49
N TYR A 24 25.43 -8.94 26.15
CA TYR A 24 24.26 -8.80 25.27
C TYR A 24 24.12 -10.00 24.34
N LYS A 25 22.88 -10.42 24.08
CA LYS A 25 22.56 -11.34 22.99
C LYS A 25 22.21 -10.54 21.75
N TYR A 26 22.83 -10.91 20.64
CA TYR A 26 22.80 -10.12 19.43
C TYR A 26 21.93 -10.80 18.38
N VAL A 27 20.89 -10.12 17.93
CA VAL A 27 19.99 -10.60 16.88
C VAL A 27 20.26 -9.78 15.64
N ARG A 28 20.58 -10.43 14.52
CA ARG A 28 20.87 -9.75 13.27
C ARG A 28 19.56 -9.37 12.60
N ASP A 29 19.41 -8.10 12.25
CA ASP A 29 18.29 -7.61 11.47
C ASP A 29 18.37 -8.21 10.07
N LYS A 30 17.22 -8.66 9.57
CA LYS A 30 17.10 -9.22 8.23
C LYS A 30 17.40 -8.11 7.22
N THR A 31 18.12 -8.42 6.15
CA THR A 31 18.27 -7.47 5.05
C THR A 31 16.88 -7.17 4.46
N PRO A 32 16.67 -6.01 3.83
CA PRO A 32 15.41 -5.71 3.14
C PRO A 32 15.00 -6.80 2.14
N GLU A 33 15.99 -7.42 1.48
CA GLU A 33 15.79 -8.54 0.55
C GLU A 33 15.33 -9.83 1.26
N GLN A 34 15.87 -10.13 2.43
CA GLN A 34 15.44 -11.29 3.23
C GLN A 34 14.04 -11.08 3.82
N ALA A 35 13.72 -9.86 4.27
CA ALA A 35 12.39 -9.52 4.75
C ALA A 35 11.34 -9.57 3.62
N ALA A 36 11.70 -9.12 2.41
CA ALA A 36 10.83 -9.21 1.24
C ALA A 36 10.60 -10.65 0.80
N LYS A 37 11.64 -11.49 0.82
CA LYS A 37 11.53 -12.91 0.50
C LYS A 37 10.64 -13.66 1.48
N GLU A 38 10.80 -13.40 2.78
CA GLU A 38 10.00 -14.04 3.82
C GLU A 38 8.54 -13.54 3.81
N ALA A 39 8.30 -12.26 3.47
CA ALA A 39 6.94 -11.76 3.23
C ALA A 39 6.30 -12.40 2.00
N ALA A 40 7.07 -12.63 0.92
CA ALA A 40 6.61 -13.33 -0.27
C ALA A 40 6.32 -14.80 0.02
N ASP A 41 7.18 -15.49 0.78
CA ASP A 41 6.99 -16.88 1.19
C ASP A 41 5.79 -17.02 2.16
N ALA A 42 5.60 -16.06 3.07
CA ALA A 42 4.42 -16.02 3.95
C ALA A 42 3.12 -15.76 3.18
N GLN A 43 3.17 -14.93 2.13
CA GLN A 43 2.02 -14.72 1.24
C GLN A 43 1.74 -15.95 0.38
N ALA A 44 2.78 -16.62 -0.12
CA ALA A 44 2.65 -17.87 -0.85
C ALA A 44 2.03 -18.97 0.04
N GLN A 45 2.49 -19.08 1.29
CA GLN A 45 1.96 -20.04 2.25
C GLN A 45 0.52 -19.71 2.68
N ALA A 46 0.18 -18.42 2.83
CA ALA A 46 -1.20 -17.97 3.05
C ALA A 46 -2.11 -18.34 1.86
N ASN A 47 -1.59 -18.21 0.63
CA ASN A 47 -2.31 -18.58 -0.59
C ASN A 47 -2.43 -20.12 -0.74
N GLU A 48 -1.44 -20.91 -0.34
CA GLU A 48 -1.50 -22.38 -0.31
C GLU A 48 -2.53 -22.88 0.71
N GLY A 49 -2.64 -22.21 1.87
CA GLY A 49 -3.64 -22.51 2.91
C GLY A 49 -5.10 -22.18 2.53
N MET A 50 -5.33 -21.43 1.44
CA MET A 50 -6.66 -21.05 0.97
C MET A 50 -7.31 -22.08 0.03
N SER A 51 -6.67 -23.22 -0.25
CA SER A 51 -7.18 -24.18 -1.23
C SER A 51 -8.39 -25.03 -0.78
N SER A 52 -8.85 -25.01 0.48
CA SER A 52 -9.90 -25.97 0.88
C SER A 52 -10.95 -25.54 1.91
N GLY A 53 -11.09 -24.27 2.30
CA GLY A 53 -12.08 -23.93 3.32
C GLY A 53 -12.49 -22.47 3.40
N GLY A 54 -13.56 -22.12 2.68
CA GLY A 54 -14.43 -20.98 3.00
C GLY A 54 -14.07 -19.64 2.36
N GLY A 55 -14.86 -19.23 1.35
CA GLY A 55 -15.01 -17.80 1.02
C GLY A 55 -14.36 -17.27 -0.26
N GLY A 56 -14.32 -18.05 -1.34
CA GLY A 56 -14.69 -17.63 -2.71
C GLY A 56 -14.04 -16.44 -3.45
N TYR A 57 -13.24 -15.57 -2.84
CA TYR A 57 -12.56 -14.48 -3.56
C TYR A 57 -11.11 -14.83 -3.79
N ARG A 58 -10.83 -15.43 -4.96
CA ARG A 58 -9.47 -15.49 -5.48
C ARG A 58 -9.17 -14.12 -6.09
N LEU A 59 -8.14 -13.44 -5.58
CA LEU A 59 -7.55 -12.27 -6.24
C LEU A 59 -6.84 -12.74 -7.51
N THR A 60 -7.62 -13.08 -8.54
CA THR A 60 -7.04 -13.50 -9.83
C THR A 60 -6.38 -12.29 -10.50
N PRO A 61 -5.40 -12.51 -11.40
CA PRO A 61 -4.78 -11.43 -12.17
C PRO A 61 -5.80 -10.56 -12.92
N GLU A 62 -6.89 -11.17 -13.42
CA GLU A 62 -7.98 -10.47 -14.11
C GLU A 62 -8.73 -9.54 -13.16
N LEU A 63 -9.08 -10.03 -11.97
CA LEU A 63 -9.76 -9.24 -10.94
C LEU A 63 -8.87 -8.09 -10.45
N LEU A 64 -7.56 -8.34 -10.27
CA LEU A 64 -6.60 -7.28 -9.91
C LEU A 64 -6.55 -6.18 -10.98
N LYS A 65 -6.54 -6.57 -12.26
CA LYS A 65 -6.55 -5.62 -13.38
C LYS A 65 -7.85 -4.81 -13.44
N GLU A 66 -8.99 -5.46 -13.21
CA GLU A 66 -10.30 -4.79 -13.12
C GLU A 66 -10.30 -3.75 -12.00
N ILE A 67 -9.89 -4.13 -10.78
CA ILE A 67 -9.79 -3.22 -9.64
C ILE A 67 -8.86 -2.04 -9.92
N VAL A 68 -7.68 -2.27 -10.50
CA VAL A 68 -6.75 -1.19 -10.87
C VAL A 68 -7.41 -0.22 -11.86
N THR A 69 -8.10 -0.76 -12.87
CA THR A 69 -8.80 0.04 -13.89
C THR A 69 -9.92 0.87 -13.27
N GLU A 70 -10.75 0.27 -12.41
CA GLU A 70 -11.82 0.98 -11.72
C GLU A 70 -11.27 2.11 -10.83
N ILE A 71 -10.17 1.88 -10.12
CA ILE A 71 -9.54 2.92 -9.31
C ILE A 71 -9.01 4.05 -10.19
N ASP A 72 -8.37 3.74 -11.33
CA ASP A 72 -7.89 4.77 -12.27
C ASP A 72 -9.06 5.58 -12.87
N ASP A 73 -10.19 4.93 -13.19
CA ASP A 73 -11.40 5.61 -13.67
C ASP A 73 -11.98 6.55 -12.61
N ILE A 74 -12.05 6.12 -11.35
CA ILE A 74 -12.50 6.96 -10.23
C ILE A 74 -11.54 8.14 -10.04
N LEU A 75 -10.23 7.91 -10.10
CA LEU A 75 -9.23 8.97 -9.98
C LEU A 75 -9.35 10.00 -11.11
N ASP A 76 -9.61 9.56 -12.34
CA ASP A 76 -9.83 10.45 -13.48
C ASP A 76 -11.14 11.24 -13.34
N TRP A 77 -12.23 10.59 -12.90
CA TRP A 77 -13.49 11.29 -12.61
C TRP A 77 -13.32 12.35 -11.51
N ILE A 78 -12.61 12.03 -10.42
CA ILE A 78 -12.30 13.00 -9.36
C ILE A 78 -11.52 14.19 -9.94
N LYS A 79 -10.56 13.93 -10.82
CA LYS A 79 -9.72 14.97 -11.44
C LYS A 79 -10.51 15.86 -12.39
N THR A 80 -11.38 15.28 -13.21
CA THR A 80 -12.06 15.97 -14.31
C THR A 80 -13.33 16.67 -13.87
N ASP A 81 -14.04 16.16 -12.88
CA ASP A 81 -15.37 16.66 -12.49
C ASP A 81 -15.40 17.17 -11.05
N VAL A 82 -14.99 16.34 -10.09
CA VAL A 82 -15.16 16.65 -8.65
C VAL A 82 -14.21 17.77 -8.18
N ARG A 83 -12.94 17.74 -8.56
CA ARG A 83 -11.95 18.77 -8.17
C ARG A 83 -12.31 20.17 -8.69
N PRO A 84 -12.73 20.36 -9.96
CA PRO A 84 -13.24 21.64 -10.42
C PRO A 84 -14.41 22.18 -9.59
N GLN A 85 -15.37 21.33 -9.23
CA GLN A 85 -16.50 21.74 -8.38
C GLN A 85 -16.05 22.14 -6.98
N ALA A 86 -15.15 21.38 -6.36
CA ALA A 86 -14.59 21.71 -5.06
C ALA A 86 -13.86 23.08 -5.05
N ARG A 87 -13.18 23.45 -6.15
CA ARG A 87 -12.56 24.77 -6.31
C ARG A 87 -13.58 25.91 -6.40
N GLN A 88 -14.78 25.67 -6.92
CA GLN A 88 -15.81 26.71 -6.97
C GLN A 88 -16.28 27.06 -5.55
N LEU A 89 -16.35 26.08 -4.66
CA LEU A 89 -16.78 26.26 -3.27
C LEU A 89 -15.82 27.09 -2.41
N THR A 90 -14.60 27.38 -2.87
CA THR A 90 -13.62 28.22 -2.16
C THR A 90 -13.55 29.65 -2.68
N SER A 91 -14.43 30.01 -3.62
CA SER A 91 -14.34 31.26 -4.39
C SER A 91 -15.53 32.19 -4.23
N PHE A 92 -16.36 31.98 -3.20
CA PHE A 92 -17.48 32.88 -2.91
C PHE A 92 -16.97 34.28 -2.56
N LYS A 93 -17.73 35.30 -3.00
CA LYS A 93 -17.50 36.71 -2.70
C LYS A 93 -18.72 37.27 -1.97
N PRO A 94 -18.52 38.15 -0.98
CA PRO A 94 -19.64 38.74 -0.26
C PRO A 94 -20.47 39.62 -1.20
N MET A 95 -21.79 39.61 -1.02
CA MET A 95 -22.73 40.40 -1.84
C MET A 95 -22.76 41.89 -1.44
N GLY A 96 -22.14 42.24 -0.30
CA GLY A 96 -22.02 43.59 0.23
C GLY A 96 -21.15 43.59 1.50
N ASP A 97 -20.92 44.78 2.07
CA ASP A 97 -20.02 44.98 3.22
C ASP A 97 -20.67 44.66 4.58
N GLU A 98 -21.88 44.11 4.57
CA GLU A 98 -22.60 43.70 5.77
C GLU A 98 -21.85 42.56 6.47
N VAL A 99 -21.69 42.65 7.79
CA VAL A 99 -20.98 41.64 8.61
C VAL A 99 -21.50 40.21 8.35
N ALA A 100 -22.82 40.06 8.17
CA ALA A 100 -23.43 38.76 7.88
C ALA A 100 -23.00 38.18 6.51
N SER A 101 -22.85 39.03 5.49
CA SER A 101 -22.40 38.60 4.15
C SER A 101 -20.93 38.20 4.14
N ILE A 102 -20.09 38.94 4.89
CA ILE A 102 -18.67 38.63 5.06
C ILE A 102 -18.50 37.30 5.82
N ALA A 103 -19.19 37.14 6.96
CA ALA A 103 -19.10 35.93 7.78
C ALA A 103 -19.57 34.69 7.01
N TYR A 104 -20.71 34.78 6.31
CA TYR A 104 -21.21 33.68 5.49
C TYR A 104 -20.19 33.21 4.45
N VAL A 105 -19.53 34.15 3.75
CA VAL A 105 -18.53 33.80 2.72
C VAL A 105 -17.27 33.21 3.34
N GLN A 106 -16.85 33.68 4.51
CA GLN A 106 -15.73 33.08 5.25
C GLN A 106 -16.04 31.62 5.59
N ASP A 107 -17.21 31.34 6.16
CA ASP A 107 -17.64 29.99 6.52
C ASP A 107 -17.79 29.08 5.29
N ALA A 108 -18.41 29.59 4.22
CA ALA A 108 -18.59 28.85 2.97
C ALA A 108 -17.25 28.48 2.31
N ASN A 109 -16.32 29.42 2.23
CA ASN A 109 -14.99 29.16 1.68
C ASN A 109 -14.17 28.22 2.56
N ALA A 110 -14.30 28.31 3.90
CA ALA A 110 -13.66 27.39 4.83
C ALA A 110 -14.21 25.96 4.70
N ALA A 111 -15.52 25.81 4.49
CA ALA A 111 -16.13 24.52 4.20
C ALA A 111 -15.64 23.95 2.86
N GLY A 112 -15.55 24.77 1.81
CA GLY A 112 -14.97 24.38 0.51
C GLY A 112 -13.52 23.93 0.62
N GLN A 113 -12.72 24.60 1.45
CA GLN A 113 -11.33 24.21 1.73
C GLN A 113 -11.26 22.87 2.46
N SER A 114 -12.13 22.66 3.44
CA SER A 114 -12.21 21.40 4.19
C SER A 114 -12.59 20.23 3.28
N TYR A 115 -13.55 20.44 2.38
CA TYR A 115 -13.93 19.44 1.38
C TYR A 115 -12.77 19.14 0.41
N SER A 116 -12.03 20.16 -0.03
CA SER A 116 -10.85 19.99 -0.88
C SER A 116 -9.75 19.16 -0.18
N ASN A 117 -9.53 19.39 1.12
CA ASN A 117 -8.58 18.60 1.91
C ASN A 117 -9.02 17.14 2.03
N TYR A 118 -10.31 16.90 2.28
CA TYR A 118 -10.88 15.55 2.29
C TYR A 118 -10.66 14.83 0.95
N LEU A 119 -10.96 15.48 -0.18
CA LEU A 119 -10.74 14.91 -1.50
C LEU A 119 -9.26 14.57 -1.75
N ASN A 120 -8.33 15.38 -1.27
CA ASN A 120 -6.89 15.07 -1.37
C ASN A 120 -6.55 13.78 -0.61
N SER A 121 -7.10 13.59 0.60
CA SER A 121 -6.90 12.36 1.38
C SER A 121 -7.49 11.13 0.69
N VAL A 122 -8.69 11.26 0.10
CA VAL A 122 -9.32 10.17 -0.67
C VAL A 122 -8.46 9.79 -1.89
N VAL A 123 -7.99 10.77 -2.66
CA VAL A 123 -7.12 10.52 -3.82
C VAL A 123 -5.83 9.83 -3.39
N ALA A 124 -5.21 10.27 -2.29
CA ALA A 124 -3.98 9.65 -1.79
C ALA A 124 -4.20 8.18 -1.41
N GLU A 125 -5.31 7.85 -0.74
CA GLU A 125 -5.62 6.47 -0.37
C GLU A 125 -5.94 5.60 -1.59
N LEU A 126 -6.71 6.12 -2.56
CA LEU A 126 -6.99 5.40 -3.81
C LEU A 126 -5.71 5.11 -4.60
N MET A 127 -4.80 6.08 -4.72
CA MET A 127 -3.49 5.86 -5.35
C MET A 127 -2.69 4.77 -4.63
N ARG A 128 -2.67 4.80 -3.28
CA ARG A 128 -1.99 3.79 -2.47
C ARG A 128 -2.55 2.39 -2.71
N GLN A 129 -3.87 2.27 -2.79
CA GLN A 129 -4.54 0.99 -3.06
C GLN A 129 -4.26 0.48 -4.47
N ARG A 130 -4.37 1.35 -5.48
CA ARG A 130 -4.01 1.03 -6.86
C ARG A 130 -2.58 0.51 -6.96
N ASP A 131 -1.63 1.20 -6.35
CA ASP A 131 -0.21 0.82 -6.40
C ASP A 131 0.01 -0.55 -5.75
N ALA A 132 -0.68 -0.86 -4.65
CA ALA A 132 -0.63 -2.17 -4.01
C ALA A 132 -1.19 -3.29 -4.90
N PHE A 133 -2.33 -3.05 -5.57
CA PHE A 133 -2.92 -4.02 -6.49
C PHE A 133 -2.08 -4.21 -7.76
N GLN A 134 -1.49 -3.15 -8.29
CA GLN A 134 -0.55 -3.22 -9.41
C GLN A 134 0.68 -4.04 -9.02
N GLN A 135 1.24 -3.83 -7.83
CA GLN A 135 2.37 -4.61 -7.35
C GLN A 135 2.04 -6.09 -7.18
N ALA A 136 0.82 -6.41 -6.73
CA ALA A 136 0.34 -7.79 -6.66
C ALA A 136 0.26 -8.41 -8.06
N LEU A 137 -0.30 -7.69 -9.04
CA LEU A 137 -0.40 -8.14 -10.43
C LEU A 137 0.99 -8.39 -11.05
N ASP A 138 1.93 -7.47 -10.85
CA ASP A 138 3.31 -7.60 -11.33
C ASP A 138 4.01 -8.82 -10.71
N THR A 139 3.69 -9.14 -9.46
CA THR A 139 4.22 -10.32 -8.77
C THR A 139 3.68 -11.60 -9.39
N TYR A 140 2.37 -11.67 -9.66
CA TYR A 140 1.76 -12.81 -10.36
C TYR A 140 2.41 -13.05 -11.74
N GLN A 141 2.56 -11.99 -12.54
CA GLN A 141 3.16 -12.10 -13.87
C GLN A 141 4.62 -12.59 -13.83
N LYS A 142 5.40 -12.16 -12.82
CA LYS A 142 6.77 -12.65 -12.62
C LYS A 142 6.82 -14.12 -12.24
N GLN A 143 5.91 -14.56 -11.36
CA GLN A 143 5.83 -15.97 -10.96
C GLN A 143 5.44 -16.86 -12.14
N GLU A 144 4.48 -16.43 -12.97
CA GLU A 144 4.10 -17.15 -14.18
C GLU A 144 5.26 -17.25 -15.18
N ALA A 145 6.00 -16.16 -15.40
CA ALA A 145 7.16 -16.16 -16.28
C ALA A 145 8.25 -17.14 -15.79
N GLN A 146 8.54 -17.15 -14.49
CA GLN A 146 9.50 -18.08 -13.88
C GLN A 146 9.02 -19.53 -14.02
N ALA A 147 7.75 -19.82 -13.73
CA ALA A 147 7.19 -21.17 -13.88
C ALA A 147 7.24 -21.66 -15.33
N ALA A 148 6.94 -20.79 -16.29
CA ALA A 148 7.02 -21.09 -17.72
C ALA A 148 8.48 -21.39 -18.17
N ASP A 149 9.46 -20.66 -17.65
CA ASP A 149 10.87 -20.88 -17.95
C ASP A 149 11.39 -22.19 -17.32
N HIS A 150 10.96 -22.51 -16.10
CA HIS A 150 11.25 -23.80 -15.47
C HIS A 150 10.69 -25.00 -16.28
N LEU A 151 9.48 -24.87 -16.85
CA LEU A 151 8.88 -25.90 -17.71
C LEU A 151 9.60 -26.04 -19.06
N LYS A 152 10.09 -24.94 -19.65
CA LYS A 152 10.90 -25.00 -20.87
C LYS A 152 12.25 -25.67 -20.67
N GLY A 153 12.85 -25.51 -19.48
CA GLY A 153 14.08 -26.21 -19.08
C GLY A 153 13.88 -27.71 -18.83
N PHE A 154 12.64 -28.16 -18.66
CA PHE A 154 12.27 -29.55 -18.36
C PHE A 154 11.91 -30.38 -19.59
N ARG A 155 12.34 -30.00 -20.80
CA ARG A 155 12.20 -30.91 -21.96
C ARG A 155 12.94 -32.21 -21.64
N PRO A 156 12.25 -33.35 -21.51
CA PRO A 156 12.92 -34.62 -21.34
C PRO A 156 13.80 -34.84 -22.57
N GLN A 157 15.08 -35.10 -22.31
CA GLN A 157 15.99 -35.61 -23.33
C GLN A 157 15.52 -37.03 -23.58
N ASP A 158 14.81 -37.24 -24.69
CA ASP A 158 14.50 -38.57 -25.20
C ASP A 158 15.82 -39.21 -25.64
N ASP A 159 16.47 -39.95 -24.74
CA ASP A 159 17.56 -40.90 -25.01
C ASP A 159 17.06 -42.33 -24.74
#